data_AF-A0A537RBF8-F1
#
_entry.id   AF-A0A537RBF8-F1
#
_cell.length_a   1.000
_cell.length_b   1.000
_cell.length_c   1.000
_cell.angle_alpha   90.00
_cell.angle_beta   90.00
_cell.angle_gamma   90.00
#
_symmetry.space_group_name_H-M   'P 1'
#
loop_
_entity.id
_entity.type
_entity.pdbx_description
1 polymer ?
#
loop_
_entity_poly.entity_id
_entity_poly.type
_entity_poly.pdbx_seq_one_letter_code
_entity_poly.pdbx_strand_id
1 'polypeptide(L)'
;NWVCDQCQGADKGRPVQGLTLIRGMQRNGNSYENGTIMDPRDGKVYRALMRLTPDGQKLEVRGYLGISLFGRSQVWNRLPDSALSSPSRAAPRAGSAPQKK
;
A
#
# COMPACT_ATOMS: atom_id res chain seq x y z
N ASN A 1 11.28 -1.35 -12.47
CA ASN A 1 10.54 -1.35 -11.20
C ASN A 1 11.54 -1.11 -10.09
N TRP A 2 11.28 -0.22 -9.13
CA TRP A 2 12.24 0.06 -8.05
C TRP A 2 11.99 -0.86 -6.84
N VAL A 3 13.02 -1.08 -6.04
CA VAL A 3 13.02 -1.97 -4.87
C VAL A 3 13.14 -1.17 -3.57
N CYS A 4 12.68 -1.72 -2.45
CA CYS A 4 12.83 -1.08 -1.15
C CYS A 4 14.17 -1.47 -0.48
N ASP A 5 15.24 -0.74 -0.77
CA ASP A 5 16.57 -1.04 -0.24
C ASP A 5 16.72 -0.73 1.26
N GLN A 6 15.95 0.26 1.75
CA GLN A 6 15.97 0.71 3.14
C GLN A 6 14.98 -0.05 4.03
N CYS A 7 14.11 -0.88 3.45
CA CYS A 7 13.21 -1.74 4.23
C CYS A 7 14.01 -2.74 5.06
N GLN A 8 13.38 -3.22 6.14
CA GLN A 8 13.96 -4.22 7.03
C GLN A 8 13.29 -5.59 6.88
N GLY A 9 13.98 -6.64 7.34
CA GLY A 9 13.46 -8.01 7.33
C GLY A 9 13.07 -8.50 5.93
N ALA A 10 11.92 -9.15 5.84
CA ALA A 10 11.43 -9.77 4.61
C ALA A 10 11.07 -8.77 3.51
N ASP A 11 10.96 -7.47 3.81
CA ASP A 11 10.62 -6.44 2.81
C ASP A 11 11.86 -5.85 2.11
N LYS A 12 13.07 -6.09 2.64
CA LYS A 12 14.31 -5.55 2.09
C LYS A 12 14.59 -6.08 0.69
N GLY A 13 14.89 -5.18 -0.25
CA GLY A 13 15.25 -5.53 -1.63
C GLY A 13 14.09 -6.07 -2.47
N ARG A 14 12.86 -6.05 -1.94
CA ARG A 14 11.67 -6.46 -2.71
C ARG A 14 11.17 -5.33 -3.60
N PRO A 15 10.59 -5.65 -4.77
CA PRO A 15 9.92 -4.66 -5.61
C PRO A 15 8.81 -3.95 -4.84
N VAL A 16 8.74 -2.62 -4.94
CA VAL A 16 7.76 -1.86 -4.15
C VAL A 16 6.32 -2.17 -4.56
N GLN A 17 6.10 -2.42 -5.86
CA GLN A 17 4.83 -2.95 -6.33
C GLN A 17 4.58 -4.34 -5.73
N GLY A 18 3.47 -4.48 -5.01
CA GLY A 18 3.10 -5.72 -4.31
C GLY A 18 3.56 -5.80 -2.85
N LEU A 19 4.26 -4.79 -2.33
CA LEU A 19 4.55 -4.72 -0.90
C LEU A 19 3.30 -4.43 -0.08
N THR A 20 3.20 -5.10 1.07
CA THR A 20 2.18 -4.79 2.08
C THR A 20 2.67 -3.62 2.92
N LEU A 21 2.22 -2.40 2.60
CA LEU A 21 2.66 -1.20 3.33
C LEU A 21 1.91 -1.00 4.65
N ILE A 22 0.66 -1.45 4.73
CA ILE A 22 -0.22 -1.27 5.89
C ILE A 22 -0.43 -2.62 6.56
N ARG A 23 -0.21 -2.70 7.89
CA ARG A 23 -0.28 -3.95 8.64
C ARG A 23 -1.00 -3.78 9.97
N GLY A 24 -1.67 -4.84 10.42
CA GLY A 24 -2.22 -4.93 11.79
C GLY A 24 -3.37 -3.97 12.12
N MET A 25 -4.01 -3.35 11.12
CA MET A 25 -5.13 -2.45 11.36
C MET A 25 -6.33 -3.21 11.96
N GLN A 26 -6.94 -2.64 12.99
CA GLN A 26 -8.14 -3.15 13.65
C GLN A 26 -9.33 -2.25 13.31
N ARG A 27 -10.42 -2.84 12.81
CA ARG A 27 -11.59 -2.08 12.37
C ARG A 27 -12.58 -1.84 13.52
N ASN A 28 -13.04 -0.60 13.66
CA ASN A 28 -14.12 -0.19 14.55
C ASN A 28 -15.07 0.75 13.80
N GLY A 29 -16.20 0.22 13.32
CA GLY A 29 -17.11 0.95 12.44
C GLY A 29 -16.39 1.46 11.19
N ASN A 30 -16.31 2.78 11.05
CA ASN A 30 -15.60 3.45 9.95
C ASN A 30 -14.16 3.85 10.27
N SER A 31 -13.68 3.52 11.47
CA SER A 31 -12.29 3.76 11.88
C SER A 31 -11.46 2.48 11.78
N TYR A 32 -10.17 2.65 11.51
CA TYR A 32 -9.17 1.59 11.55
C TYR A 32 -7.99 2.08 12.40
N GLU A 33 -7.60 1.31 13.40
CA GLU A 33 -6.67 1.73 14.45
C GLU A 33 -5.63 0.65 14.77
N ASN A 34 -4.67 0.96 15.64
CA ASN A 34 -3.66 0.02 16.19
C ASN A 34 -2.73 -0.66 15.19
N GLY A 35 -2.77 -0.26 13.92
CA GLY A 35 -1.86 -0.78 12.89
C GLY A 35 -0.68 0.15 12.60
N THR A 36 0.06 -0.21 11.56
CA THR A 36 1.24 0.52 11.11
C THR A 36 1.21 0.76 9.59
N ILE A 37 1.94 1.77 9.16
CA ILE A 37 2.20 2.06 7.75
C ILE A 37 3.71 2.22 7.54
N MET A 38 4.26 1.52 6.55
CA MET A 38 5.66 1.62 6.14
C MET A 38 5.77 2.52 4.91
N ASP A 39 6.69 3.48 4.94
CA ASP A 39 7.08 4.24 3.75
C ASP A 39 8.20 3.47 3.02
N PRO A 40 7.96 2.93 1.81
CA PRO A 40 8.98 2.16 1.09
C PRO A 40 10.14 3.03 0.57
N ARG A 41 10.06 4.36 0.65
CA ARG A 41 11.13 5.26 0.20
C ARG A 41 12.27 5.34 1.20
N ASP A 42 11.97 5.23 2.49
CA ASP A 42 12.96 5.29 3.57
C ASP A 42 12.91 4.10 4.53
N GLY A 43 12.02 3.14 4.30
CA GLY A 43 11.86 1.92 5.09
C GLY A 43 11.28 2.15 6.49
N LYS A 44 10.90 3.39 6.84
CA LYS A 44 10.41 3.70 8.19
C LYS A 44 8.98 3.23 8.37
N VAL A 45 8.72 2.72 9.58
CA VAL A 45 7.40 2.24 10.01
C VAL A 45 6.81 3.20 11.02
N TYR A 46 5.59 3.64 10.75
CA TYR A 46 4.83 4.60 11.55
C TYR A 46 3.59 3.93 12.12
N ARG A 47 3.08 4.42 13.26
CA ARG A 47 1.73 4.06 13.70
C ARG A 47 0.71 4.66 12.73
N ALA A 48 -0.40 3.95 12.52
CA ALA A 48 -1.41 4.36 11.56
C ALA A 48 -2.81 4.43 12.19
N LEU A 49 -3.55 5.48 11.81
CA LEU A 49 -4.98 5.60 12.03
C LEU A 49 -5.63 5.92 10.69
N MET A 50 -6.78 5.32 10.42
CA MET A 50 -7.53 5.58 9.18
C MET A 50 -9.00 5.75 9.46
N ARG A 51 -9.65 6.59 8.66
CA ARG A 51 -11.09 6.82 8.73
C ARG A 51 -11.69 6.79 7.34
N LEU A 52 -12.65 5.89 7.16
CA LEU A 52 -13.42 5.78 5.93
C LEU A 52 -14.64 6.71 6.02
N THR A 53 -14.93 7.45 4.96
CA THR A 53 -16.19 8.20 4.88
C THR A 53 -17.39 7.23 4.85
N PRO A 54 -18.57 7.62 5.36
CA PRO A 54 -19.73 6.72 5.39
C PRO A 54 -20.15 6.18 4.02
N ASP A 55 -19.93 6.94 2.96
CA ASP A 55 -20.18 6.53 1.56
C ASP A 55 -19.08 5.62 0.96
N GLY A 56 -18.01 5.36 1.73
CA GLY A 56 -16.87 4.55 1.33
C GLY A 56 -15.97 5.18 0.26
N GLN A 57 -16.17 6.44 -0.11
CA GLN A 57 -15.47 7.05 -1.26
C GLN A 57 -14.09 7.62 -0.92
N LYS A 58 -13.86 7.96 0.35
CA LYS A 58 -12.58 8.55 0.79
C LYS A 58 -12.08 7.82 2.02
N LEU A 59 -10.79 7.50 2.01
CA LEU A 59 -10.07 7.01 3.18
C LEU A 59 -9.07 8.08 3.60
N GLU A 60 -9.30 8.68 4.77
CA GLU A 60 -8.27 9.48 5.43
C GLU A 60 -7.27 8.52 6.08
N VAL A 61 -5.99 8.68 5.77
CA VAL A 61 -4.90 7.87 6.28
C VAL A 61 -3.92 8.78 7.01
N ARG A 62 -3.62 8.49 8.28
CA ARG A 62 -2.66 9.22 9.07
C ARG A 62 -1.55 8.31 9.57
N GLY A 63 -0.31 8.60 9.18
CA GLY A 63 0.90 8.00 9.75
C GLY A 63 1.54 8.94 10.77
N TYR A 64 1.95 8.43 11.94
CA TYR A 64 2.50 9.26 13.02
C TYR A 64 3.58 8.56 13.86
N LEU A 65 4.38 9.37 14.56
CA LEU A 65 5.45 8.95 15.48
C LEU A 65 5.04 9.26 16.93
N GLY A 66 5.05 8.25 17.81
CA GLY A 66 4.67 8.44 19.21
C GLY A 66 3.18 8.74 19.35
N ILE A 67 2.83 10.03 19.45
CA ILE A 67 1.45 10.55 19.52
C ILE A 67 0.93 10.97 18.15
N SER A 68 -0.39 10.89 17.95
CA SER A 68 -1.02 11.16 16.65
C SER A 68 -0.81 12.59 16.15
N LEU A 69 -0.51 13.56 17.02
CA LEU A 69 -0.27 14.95 16.61
C LEU A 69 0.99 15.10 15.73
N PHE A 70 2.04 14.29 15.96
CA PHE A 70 3.28 14.32 15.18
C PHE A 70 3.24 13.31 14.03
N GLY A 71 2.60 13.72 12.93
CA GLY A 71 2.40 12.85 11.78
C GLY A 71 1.98 13.59 10.52
N ARG A 72 1.64 12.82 9.50
CA ARG A 72 1.13 13.30 8.22
C ARG A 72 -0.17 12.59 7.87
N SER A 73 -1.12 13.35 7.34
CA SER A 73 -2.38 12.81 6.81
C SER A 73 -2.36 12.85 5.28
N GLN A 74 -3.04 11.89 4.67
CA GLN A 74 -3.39 11.86 3.25
C GLN A 74 -4.85 11.44 3.10
N VAL A 75 -5.48 11.87 2.01
CA VAL A 75 -6.81 11.41 1.63
C VAL A 75 -6.69 10.58 0.36
N TRP A 76 -7.11 9.32 0.43
CA TRP A 76 -7.14 8.43 -0.71
C TRP A 76 -8.57 8.35 -1.24
N ASN A 77 -8.72 8.67 -2.52
CA ASN A 77 -10.00 8.57 -3.20
C ASN A 77 -10.13 7.17 -3.80
N ARG A 78 -11.28 6.54 -3.58
CA ARG A 78 -11.63 5.28 -4.24
C ARG A 78 -11.70 5.54 -5.76
N LEU A 79 -11.07 4.67 -6.53
CA LEU A 79 -11.23 4.66 -7.97
C LEU A 79 -12.67 4.21 -8.33
N PRO A 80 -13.26 4.72 -9.42
CA PRO A 80 -14.55 4.23 -9.88
C PRO A 80 -14.44 2.76 -10.29
N ASP A 81 -15.54 2.01 -10.17
CA ASP A 81 -15.56 0.58 -10.51
C ASP A 81 -15.14 0.31 -11.98
N SER A 82 -15.45 1.24 -12.87
CA SER A 82 -15.04 1.19 -14.29
C SER A 82 -13.52 1.24 -14.51
N ALA A 83 -12.75 1.77 -13.57
CA ALA A 83 -11.29 1.75 -13.65
C ALA A 83 -10.70 0.37 -13.35
N LEU A 84 -11.41 -0.47 -12.60
CA LEU A 84 -10.98 -1.84 -12.26
C LEU A 84 -11.29 -2.85 -13.36
N SER A 85 -12.27 -2.56 -14.23
CA SER A 85 -12.67 -3.44 -15.34
C SER A 85 -11.78 -3.33 -16.58
N SER A 86 -10.79 -2.43 -16.60
CA SER A 86 -9.84 -2.38 -17.71
C SER A 86 -8.97 -3.63 -17.65
N PRO A 87 -9.00 -4.54 -18.66
CA PRO A 87 -8.11 -5.69 -18.66
C PRO A 87 -6.69 -5.14 -18.67
N SER A 88 -5.99 -5.30 -17.55
CA SER A 88 -4.55 -5.11 -17.50
C SER A 88 -4.00 -5.88 -18.69
N ARG A 89 -3.40 -5.17 -19.64
CA ARG A 89 -2.71 -5.76 -20.79
C ARG A 89 -1.79 -6.80 -20.19
N ALA A 90 -2.17 -8.08 -20.32
CA ALA A 90 -1.44 -9.17 -19.69
C ALA A 90 0.02 -8.96 -20.07
N ALA A 91 0.89 -8.80 -19.08
CA ALA A 91 2.32 -8.74 -19.33
C ALA A 91 2.66 -9.94 -20.22
N PRO A 92 3.35 -9.76 -21.37
CA PRO A 92 3.66 -10.86 -22.25
C PRO A 92 4.39 -11.92 -21.41
N ARG A 93 3.85 -13.14 -21.41
CA ARG A 93 4.48 -14.28 -20.74
C ARG A 93 5.91 -14.40 -21.29
N ALA A 94 6.90 -14.20 -20.44
CA ALA A 94 8.27 -14.51 -20.78
C ALA A 94 8.37 -16.02 -21.07
N GLY A 95 8.80 -16.38 -22.28
CA GLY A 95 9.29 -17.73 -22.58
C GLY A 95 8.50 -18.49 -23.63
N SER A 96 8.79 -18.23 -24.90
CA SER A 96 8.83 -19.29 -25.92
C SER A 96 10.23 -19.23 -26.54
N ALA A 97 11.11 -20.11 -26.07
CA ALA A 97 12.42 -20.32 -26.66
C ALA A 97 12.26 -20.91 -28.07
N PRO A 98 13.13 -20.56 -29.03
CA PRO A 98 13.03 -21.05 -30.39
C PRO A 98 13.47 -22.51 -30.47
N GLN A 99 12.57 -23.36 -30.95
CA GLN A 99 12.85 -24.76 -31.28
C GLN A 99 13.77 -24.76 -32.50
N LYS A 100 15.00 -25.28 -32.33
CA LYS A 100 15.94 -25.50 -33.43
C LYS A 100 15.49 -26.71 -34.25
N LYS A 101 15.77 -26.61 -35.56
CA LYS A 101 15.57 -27.53 -36.69
C LYS A 101 15.53 -29.02 -36.34
#